data_AF-A0A968V1E5-F1
#
_entry.id   AF-A0A968V1E5-F1
#
_cell.length_a   1.000
_cell.length_b   1.000
_cell.length_c   1.000
_cell.angle_alpha   90.00
_cell.angle_beta   90.00
_cell.angle_gamma   90.00
#
_symmetry.space_group_name_H-M   'P 1'
#
loop_
_entity.id
_entity.type
_entity.pdbx_description
1 polymer ?
#
loop_
_entity_poly.entity_id
_entity_poly.type
_entity_poly.pdbx_seq_one_letter_code
_entity_poly.pdbx_strand_id
1 'polypeptide(L)'
;MKSWKRIVFVLLIATIPTFVNAQCDDDDLPSGSISASSIGCGGGSVTLTFSLSGDDDGLYDVRYRIGGSTFTLTNIRSGHTVNHNVTSSTAATLISVTSRDDDDDDGDDDVCTANINQTINIVTGSNPTLSSTTTPPSCNQTNGSITAQATGGRSPYQYSLNGGAFGNTATFNNLAAGTYSLRVRDANGCEDTESISLAGGSNPTLSSTTTPPSCNQTNGSITAQATGGRSPYQYSLNG
;
A
#
# COMPACT_ATOMS: atom_id res chain seq x y z
N MET A 1 38.14 -0.40 -25.19
CA MET A 1 36.67 -0.22 -25.18
C MET A 1 36.09 -0.99 -24.00
N LYS A 2 35.85 -0.33 -22.86
CA LYS A 2 35.11 -0.91 -21.74
C LYS A 2 33.93 0.01 -21.46
N SER A 3 32.74 -0.50 -21.78
CA SER A 3 31.43 0.14 -21.64
C SER A 3 31.08 0.25 -20.15
N TRP A 4 30.86 1.47 -19.65
CA TRP A 4 30.30 1.70 -18.33
C TRP A 4 28.79 1.85 -18.45
N LYS A 5 28.03 0.90 -17.88
CA LYS A 5 26.57 1.01 -17.75
C LYS A 5 26.27 2.08 -16.70
N ARG A 6 25.56 3.13 -17.10
CA ARG A 6 25.05 4.18 -16.23
C ARG A 6 23.97 3.58 -15.32
N ILE A 7 24.29 3.40 -14.04
CA ILE A 7 23.29 3.23 -12.98
C ILE A 7 23.01 4.64 -12.47
N VAL A 8 21.80 5.12 -12.73
CA VAL A 8 21.30 6.39 -12.22
C VAL A 8 20.99 6.19 -10.74
N PHE A 9 21.96 6.47 -9.86
CA PHE A 9 21.67 6.78 -8.47
C PHE A 9 21.17 8.23 -8.43
N VAL A 10 19.97 8.42 -7.88
CA VAL A 10 19.40 9.73 -7.62
C VAL A 10 20.28 10.42 -6.58
N LEU A 11 21.15 11.29 -7.06
CA LEU A 11 21.98 12.18 -6.25
C LEU A 11 21.07 13.20 -5.58
N LEU A 12 20.68 12.95 -4.33
CA LEU A 12 20.19 14.00 -3.44
C LEU A 12 21.44 14.70 -2.87
N ILE A 13 21.64 15.94 -3.28
CA ILE A 13 22.76 16.79 -2.85
C ILE A 13 22.59 17.04 -1.35
N ALA A 14 23.42 16.41 -0.51
CA ALA A 14 23.59 16.80 0.89
C ALA A 14 24.78 17.76 0.95
N THR A 15 24.49 19.01 1.31
CA THR A 15 25.52 20.01 1.66
C THR A 15 26.28 19.54 2.89
N ILE A 16 27.61 19.51 2.80
CA ILE A 16 28.54 19.14 3.87
C ILE A 16 28.52 20.23 4.95
N PRO A 17 28.17 19.95 6.23
CA PRO A 17 28.53 20.82 7.33
C PRO A 17 29.87 20.34 7.91
N THR A 18 30.96 21.00 7.54
CA THR A 18 32.27 20.85 8.19
C THR A 18 32.25 21.55 9.55
N PHE A 19 32.28 20.78 10.64
CA PHE A 19 32.81 21.21 11.93
C PHE A 19 33.68 20.07 12.45
N VAL A 20 34.98 20.29 12.40
CA VAL A 20 36.04 19.42 12.93
C VAL A 20 36.21 19.73 14.42
N ASN A 21 36.19 18.70 15.26
CA ASN A 21 36.67 18.83 16.64
C ASN A 21 38.20 18.91 16.61
N ALA A 22 38.81 19.78 17.42
CA ALA A 22 40.24 20.14 17.34
C ALA A 22 41.22 19.08 17.87
N GLN A 23 40.85 17.80 17.84
CA GLN A 23 41.60 16.64 18.36
C GLN A 23 41.65 15.48 17.37
N CYS A 24 41.44 15.74 16.07
CA CYS A 24 41.62 14.73 15.03
C CYS A 24 42.74 15.18 14.11
N ASP A 25 43.64 14.28 13.74
CA ASP A 25 44.43 14.49 12.53
C ASP A 25 43.46 14.52 11.32
N ASP A 26 43.77 15.35 10.32
CA ASP A 26 42.90 15.57 9.16
C ASP A 26 42.68 14.29 8.35
N ASP A 27 43.54 13.28 8.50
CA ASP A 27 43.46 11.98 7.83
C ASP A 27 42.55 10.96 8.55
N ASP A 28 42.20 11.17 9.83
CA ASP A 28 41.42 10.24 10.67
C ASP A 28 39.96 10.67 10.87
N LEU A 29 39.48 11.62 10.06
CA LEU A 29 38.10 12.10 10.18
C LEU A 29 37.10 11.01 9.74
N PRO A 30 36.25 10.49 10.64
CA PRO A 30 35.26 9.52 10.24
C PRO A 30 34.23 10.17 9.32
N SER A 31 33.72 9.36 8.41
CA SER A 31 32.68 9.72 7.46
C SER A 31 31.65 8.61 7.41
N GLY A 32 30.41 8.98 7.06
CA GLY A 32 29.36 7.99 6.99
C GLY A 32 28.12 8.45 6.26
N SER A 33 27.31 7.46 5.90
CA SER A 33 25.99 7.67 5.33
C SER A 33 25.00 6.64 5.86
N ILE A 34 23.72 7.01 5.86
CA ILE A 34 22.59 6.17 6.20
C ILE A 34 21.74 5.95 4.95
N SER A 35 21.31 4.72 4.75
CA SER A 35 20.38 4.35 3.69
C SER A 35 19.27 3.47 4.23
N ALA A 36 18.12 3.52 3.58
CA ALA A 36 16.95 2.70 3.90
C ALA A 36 16.15 2.43 2.63
N SER A 37 15.42 1.31 2.61
CA SER A 37 14.44 1.04 1.56
C SER A 37 13.07 1.60 1.93
N SER A 38 12.24 1.92 0.92
CA SER A 38 10.83 2.26 1.14
C SER A 38 10.07 1.07 1.72
N ILE A 39 9.08 1.35 2.57
CA ILE A 39 8.26 0.31 3.20
C ILE A 39 6.96 0.15 2.40
N GLY A 40 6.45 -1.08 2.36
CA GLY A 40 5.11 -1.39 1.89
C GLY A 40 4.01 -0.72 2.73
N CYS A 41 2.84 -1.33 2.69
CA CYS A 41 1.60 -0.60 2.91
C CYS A 41 1.15 -0.69 4.36
N GLY A 42 0.75 0.44 4.96
CA GLY A 42 0.35 0.48 6.37
C GLY A 42 1.52 0.45 7.36
N GLY A 43 2.76 0.62 6.89
CA GLY A 43 3.97 0.56 7.70
C GLY A 43 4.56 -0.85 7.79
N GLY A 44 5.65 -0.98 8.54
CA GLY A 44 6.39 -2.23 8.63
C GLY A 44 7.79 -2.05 9.19
N SER A 45 8.58 -3.12 9.11
CA SER A 45 9.99 -3.09 9.52
C SER A 45 10.83 -2.49 8.39
N VAL A 46 11.62 -1.47 8.72
CA VAL A 46 12.64 -0.88 7.84
C VAL A 46 14.02 -1.21 8.35
N THR A 47 14.89 -1.61 7.44
CA THR A 47 16.31 -1.83 7.73
C THR A 47 17.09 -0.57 7.34
N LEU A 48 17.67 0.08 8.34
CA LEU A 48 18.64 1.16 8.14
C LEU A 48 20.02 0.52 7.97
N THR A 49 20.76 0.92 6.94
CA THR A 49 22.13 0.46 6.70
C THR A 49 23.08 1.65 6.79
N PHE A 50 24.11 1.52 7.62
CA PHE A 50 25.16 2.53 7.81
C PHE A 50 26.38 2.16 6.97
N SER A 51 26.83 3.06 6.11
CA SER A 51 28.10 2.92 5.38
C SER A 51 29.09 3.91 5.97
N LEU A 52 30.16 3.41 6.57
CA LEU A 52 31.12 4.16 7.39
C LEU A 52 32.54 4.01 6.81
N SER A 53 33.38 5.02 7.01
CA SER A 53 34.79 5.06 6.60
C SER A 53 35.57 6.05 7.48
N GLY A 54 36.88 5.90 7.60
CA GLY A 54 37.73 6.69 8.51
C GLY A 54 38.85 5.79 9.00
N ASP A 55 38.81 5.47 10.29
CA ASP A 55 39.79 4.73 11.09
C ASP A 55 40.29 3.40 10.50
N ASP A 56 41.51 3.04 10.91
CA ASP A 56 42.23 1.81 10.53
C ASP A 56 41.67 0.53 11.20
N ASP A 57 41.00 0.65 12.36
CA ASP A 57 40.41 -0.48 13.10
C ASP A 57 39.01 -0.90 12.57
N GLY A 58 38.35 0.03 11.87
CA GLY A 58 37.02 -0.07 11.30
C GLY A 58 35.87 -0.18 12.32
N LEU A 59 36.03 0.30 13.57
CA LEU A 59 34.96 0.37 14.57
C LEU A 59 34.46 1.80 14.78
N TYR A 60 33.14 1.94 14.89
CA TYR A 60 32.50 3.24 14.98
C TYR A 60 31.35 3.23 15.99
N ASP A 61 31.18 4.35 16.69
CA ASP A 61 29.99 4.71 17.43
C ASP A 61 29.11 5.61 16.54
N VAL A 62 27.84 5.28 16.35
CA VAL A 62 26.93 6.04 15.47
C VAL A 62 25.75 6.58 16.25
N ARG A 63 25.50 7.88 16.12
CA ARG A 63 24.28 8.53 16.61
C ARG A 63 23.35 8.85 15.44
N TYR A 64 22.11 8.38 15.53
CA TYR A 64 21.09 8.63 14.51
C TYR A 64 19.72 8.88 15.14
N ARG A 65 18.79 9.43 14.37
CA ARG A 65 17.41 9.70 14.79
C ARG A 65 16.43 9.08 13.81
N ILE A 66 15.31 8.57 14.29
CA ILE A 66 14.17 8.14 13.49
C ILE A 66 12.87 8.43 14.26
N GLY A 67 11.83 8.94 13.59
CA GLY A 67 10.52 9.15 14.25
C GLY A 67 10.53 10.14 15.42
N GLY A 68 11.54 11.01 15.51
CA GLY A 68 11.75 11.93 16.64
C GLY A 68 12.62 11.37 17.77
N SER A 69 12.86 10.07 17.81
CA SER A 69 13.70 9.40 18.81
C SER A 69 15.15 9.30 18.34
N THR A 70 16.09 9.56 19.24
CA THR A 70 17.53 9.45 18.98
C THR A 70 18.07 8.16 19.56
N PHE A 71 18.94 7.50 18.81
CA PHE A 71 19.55 6.22 19.12
C PHE A 71 21.06 6.33 18.96
N THR A 72 21.79 5.52 19.73
CA THR A 72 23.24 5.36 19.64
C THR A 72 23.55 3.89 19.46
N LEU A 73 24.40 3.58 18.49
CA LEU A 73 25.04 2.27 18.32
C LEU A 73 26.50 2.44 18.68
N THR A 74 27.09 1.43 19.32
CA THR A 74 28.49 1.46 19.71
C THR A 74 29.23 0.28 19.13
N ASN A 75 30.50 0.46 18.79
CA ASN A 75 31.39 -0.60 18.27
C ASN A 75 30.80 -1.33 17.04
N ILE A 76 30.27 -0.57 16.07
CA ILE A 76 29.75 -1.12 14.82
C ILE A 76 30.74 -0.96 13.68
N ARG A 77 30.68 -1.87 12.69
CA ARG A 77 31.48 -1.79 11.46
C ARG A 77 30.66 -1.23 10.31
N SER A 78 31.34 -0.79 9.25
CA SER A 78 30.69 -0.38 7.99
C SER A 78 29.80 -1.51 7.44
N GLY A 79 28.60 -1.16 6.98
CA GLY A 79 27.57 -2.10 6.54
C GLY A 79 26.64 -2.61 7.66
N HIS A 80 26.82 -2.17 8.91
CA HIS A 80 25.92 -2.53 10.01
C HIS A 80 24.47 -2.11 9.72
N THR A 81 23.52 -2.96 10.12
CA THR A 81 22.10 -2.75 9.88
C THR A 81 21.28 -2.81 11.16
N VAL A 82 20.27 -1.95 11.27
CA VAL A 82 19.28 -1.98 12.36
C VAL A 82 17.87 -1.94 11.82
N ASN A 83 16.97 -2.69 12.46
CA ASN A 83 15.56 -2.74 12.09
C ASN A 83 14.72 -1.84 13.00
N HIS A 84 13.84 -1.04 12.39
CA HIS A 84 12.85 -0.23 13.09
C HIS A 84 11.47 -0.52 12.57
N ASN A 85 10.47 -0.57 13.46
CA ASN A 85 9.08 -0.61 13.03
C ASN A 85 8.57 0.82 12.87
N VAL A 86 8.12 1.14 11.66
CA VAL A 86 7.62 2.46 11.27
C VAL A 86 6.18 2.30 10.79
N THR A 87 5.24 2.98 11.46
CA THR A 87 3.79 2.90 11.15
C THR A 87 3.31 4.02 10.23
N SER A 88 4.10 5.06 10.05
CA SER A 88 3.80 6.20 9.19
C SER A 88 5.07 6.78 8.58
N SER A 89 4.93 7.50 7.47
CA SER A 89 6.08 8.12 6.79
C SER A 89 6.86 9.01 7.77
N THR A 90 8.17 8.79 7.85
CA THR A 90 9.04 9.45 8.82
C THR A 90 10.41 9.75 8.21
N ALA A 91 11.21 10.55 8.91
CA ALA A 91 12.58 10.82 8.51
C ALA A 91 13.56 10.05 9.41
N ALA A 92 14.62 9.51 8.81
CA ALA A 92 15.79 9.07 9.54
C ALA A 92 16.96 10.01 9.26
N THR A 93 17.66 10.43 10.31
CA THR A 93 18.80 11.36 10.23
C THR A 93 20.02 10.73 10.85
N LEU A 94 21.12 10.60 10.10
CA LEU A 94 22.43 10.32 10.67
C LEU A 94 22.98 11.63 11.26
N ILE A 95 23.25 11.62 12.57
CA ILE A 95 23.64 12.83 13.31
C ILE A 95 25.16 12.91 13.34
N SER A 96 25.81 11.88 13.89
CA SER A 96 27.26 11.84 14.01
C SER A 96 27.79 10.42 13.87
N VAL A 97 29.03 10.33 13.40
CA VAL A 97 29.86 9.13 13.46
C VAL A 97 31.05 9.49 14.35
N THR A 98 31.25 8.67 15.36
CA THR A 98 32.37 8.75 16.27
C THR A 98 33.23 7.51 16.03
N SER A 99 34.51 7.70 16.10
CA SER A 99 35.53 6.75 15.74
C SER A 99 36.54 6.80 16.88
N ARG A 100 37.14 5.66 17.20
CA ARG A 100 37.99 5.48 18.37
C ARG A 100 39.28 4.95 17.83
N ASP A 101 40.29 5.80 17.82
CA ASP A 101 41.61 5.32 17.51
C ASP A 101 42.11 4.51 18.72
N ASP A 102 42.41 3.25 18.49
CA ASP A 102 43.02 2.32 19.46
C ASP A 102 44.50 2.05 19.06
N ASP A 103 45.00 2.68 17.98
CA ASP A 103 46.34 2.46 17.42
C ASP A 103 47.44 3.33 18.05
N ASP A 104 47.20 3.93 19.21
CA ASP A 104 48.14 4.88 19.80
C ASP A 104 49.31 4.23 20.55
N ASP A 105 50.43 4.20 19.81
CA ASP A 105 51.83 4.04 20.22
C ASP A 105 52.32 5.20 21.15
N ASP A 106 51.48 6.20 21.41
CA ASP A 106 51.72 7.35 22.31
C ASP A 106 50.77 7.45 23.54
N GLY A 107 49.71 6.63 23.58
CA GLY A 107 48.90 6.36 24.77
C GLY A 107 47.77 7.35 25.08
N ASP A 108 47.37 8.18 24.10
CA ASP A 108 46.16 8.97 24.19
C ASP A 108 44.99 8.19 23.55
N ASP A 109 43.81 8.16 24.18
CA ASP A 109 42.62 7.54 23.56
C ASP A 109 41.95 8.62 22.68
N ASP A 110 42.39 8.75 21.43
CA ASP A 110 41.86 9.78 20.54
C ASP A 110 40.46 9.41 20.01
N VAL A 111 39.48 10.23 20.43
CA VAL A 111 38.07 10.05 20.06
C VAL A 111 37.69 11.09 19.01
N CYS A 112 37.58 10.63 17.77
CA CYS A 112 37.21 11.47 16.64
C CYS A 112 35.72 11.45 16.36
N THR A 113 35.11 12.62 16.15
CA THR A 113 33.66 12.72 15.89
C THR A 113 33.36 13.67 14.74
N ALA A 114 32.71 13.12 13.71
CA ALA A 114 32.20 13.87 12.58
C ALA A 114 30.67 14.06 12.66
N ASN A 115 30.23 15.29 12.44
CA ASN A 115 28.81 15.63 12.32
C ASN A 115 28.37 15.52 10.86
N ILE A 116 27.43 14.61 10.56
CA ILE A 116 27.04 14.28 9.17
C ILE A 116 25.74 14.99 8.75
N ASN A 117 24.74 15.04 9.63
CA ASN A 117 23.42 15.64 9.38
C ASN A 117 22.71 15.16 8.08
N GLN A 118 22.97 13.94 7.62
CA GLN A 118 22.29 13.37 6.45
C GLN A 118 20.89 12.90 6.83
N THR A 119 19.87 13.35 6.10
CA THR A 119 18.47 12.94 6.32
C THR A 119 17.92 12.20 5.11
N ILE A 120 17.27 11.06 5.37
CA ILE A 120 16.54 10.27 4.39
C ILE A 120 15.06 10.19 4.76
N ASN A 121 14.19 10.23 3.76
CA ASN A 121 12.75 10.11 3.95
C ASN A 121 12.33 8.64 3.78
N ILE A 122 11.74 8.08 4.82
CA ILE A 122 11.16 6.75 4.83
C ILE A 122 9.67 6.93 4.53
N VAL A 123 9.27 6.59 3.32
CA VAL A 123 7.88 6.66 2.88
C VAL A 123 7.21 5.31 3.09
N THR A 124 6.05 5.34 3.74
CA THR A 124 5.14 4.19 3.85
C THR A 124 4.08 4.29 2.76
N GLY A 125 3.81 3.21 2.04
CA GLY A 125 2.69 3.16 1.10
C GLY A 125 1.35 3.35 1.81
N SER A 126 0.44 4.12 1.23
CA SER A 126 -0.98 4.10 1.63
C SER A 126 -1.67 2.93 0.95
N ASN A 127 -2.62 2.30 1.63
CA ASN A 127 -3.46 1.29 0.98
C ASN A 127 -4.36 1.97 -0.06
N PRO A 128 -4.62 1.33 -1.22
CA PRO A 128 -5.72 1.75 -2.07
C PRO A 128 -7.03 1.61 -1.28
N THR A 129 -8.02 2.42 -1.63
CA THR A 129 -9.40 2.28 -1.15
C THR A 129 -10.23 1.77 -2.31
N LEU A 130 -10.81 0.59 -2.13
CA LEU A 130 -11.68 -0.06 -3.10
C LEU A 130 -13.13 0.40 -2.91
N SER A 131 -13.80 0.63 -4.03
CA SER A 131 -15.24 0.84 -4.08
C SER A 131 -15.82 0.16 -5.31
N SER A 132 -17.11 -0.16 -5.25
CA SER A 132 -17.79 -0.84 -6.34
C SER A 132 -19.17 -0.27 -6.65
N THR A 133 -19.59 -0.42 -7.91
CA THR A 133 -20.98 -0.20 -8.35
C THR A 133 -21.48 -1.47 -9.02
N THR A 134 -22.77 -1.78 -8.83
CA THR A 134 -23.34 -3.06 -9.28
C THR A 134 -24.55 -2.85 -10.18
N THR A 135 -24.71 -3.74 -11.15
CA THR A 135 -25.95 -3.91 -11.92
C THR A 135 -26.47 -5.33 -11.65
N PRO A 136 -27.61 -5.48 -10.97
CA PRO A 136 -28.21 -6.77 -10.68
C PRO A 136 -28.52 -7.58 -11.95
N PRO A 137 -28.27 -8.90 -11.97
CA PRO A 137 -28.75 -9.76 -13.03
C PRO A 137 -30.28 -9.89 -13.01
N SER A 138 -30.85 -10.14 -14.18
CA SER A 138 -32.23 -10.60 -14.33
C SER A 138 -32.42 -11.95 -13.63
N CYS A 139 -33.67 -12.29 -13.29
CA CYS A 139 -34.00 -13.54 -12.60
C CYS A 139 -33.45 -14.75 -13.35
N ASN A 140 -32.68 -15.60 -12.66
CA ASN A 140 -32.02 -16.80 -13.21
C ASN A 140 -31.13 -16.54 -14.44
N GLN A 141 -30.64 -15.31 -14.61
CA GLN A 141 -29.70 -14.95 -15.66
C GLN A 141 -28.34 -14.61 -15.06
N THR A 142 -27.33 -14.61 -15.91
CA THR A 142 -25.96 -14.20 -15.57
C THR A 142 -25.65 -12.82 -16.12
N ASN A 143 -26.61 -11.98 -16.51
CA ASN A 143 -26.34 -10.70 -17.16
C ASN A 143 -26.01 -9.53 -16.20
N GLY A 144 -25.62 -9.82 -14.96
CA GLY A 144 -25.22 -8.82 -13.98
C GLY A 144 -23.77 -8.36 -14.16
N SER A 145 -23.43 -7.25 -13.52
CA SER A 145 -22.07 -6.70 -13.56
C SER A 145 -21.64 -6.01 -12.26
N ILE A 146 -20.34 -6.02 -12.02
CA ILE A 146 -19.66 -5.27 -10.95
C ILE A 146 -18.60 -4.38 -11.62
N THR A 147 -18.59 -3.09 -11.31
CA THR A 147 -17.54 -2.15 -11.74
C THR A 147 -16.79 -1.63 -10.53
N ALA A 148 -15.51 -1.94 -10.47
CA ALA A 148 -14.57 -1.52 -9.44
C ALA A 148 -14.03 -0.11 -9.71
N GLN A 149 -13.75 0.62 -8.64
CA GLN A 149 -12.98 1.87 -8.67
C GLN A 149 -12.03 1.89 -7.47
N ALA A 150 -10.82 2.40 -7.68
CA ALA A 150 -9.83 2.54 -6.63
C ALA A 150 -9.29 3.96 -6.55
N THR A 151 -9.11 4.44 -5.31
CA THR A 151 -8.47 5.72 -4.99
C THR A 151 -7.37 5.49 -3.94
N GLY A 152 -6.51 6.49 -3.68
CA GLY A 152 -5.38 6.32 -2.77
C GLY A 152 -4.28 5.40 -3.33
N GLY A 153 -3.35 4.95 -2.49
CA GLY A 153 -2.22 4.11 -2.93
C GLY A 153 -1.41 4.68 -4.10
N ARG A 154 -0.76 3.80 -4.86
CA ARG A 154 0.05 4.15 -6.03
C ARG A 154 -0.42 3.47 -7.31
N SER A 155 -0.80 4.26 -8.30
CA SER A 155 -1.15 3.77 -9.63
C SER A 155 0.06 3.18 -10.38
N PRO A 156 -0.16 2.26 -11.35
CA PRO A 156 -1.44 1.69 -11.79
C PRO A 156 -2.06 0.67 -10.81
N TYR A 157 -3.39 0.48 -10.91
CA TYR A 157 -4.12 -0.51 -10.13
C TYR A 157 -4.43 -1.77 -10.95
N GLN A 158 -4.51 -2.91 -10.25
CA GLN A 158 -4.97 -4.18 -10.78
C GLN A 158 -6.11 -4.70 -9.92
N TYR A 159 -7.08 -5.38 -10.53
CA TYR A 159 -8.27 -5.90 -9.87
C TYR A 159 -8.34 -7.41 -10.02
N SER A 160 -8.93 -8.08 -9.03
CA SER A 160 -9.18 -9.52 -9.00
C SER A 160 -10.58 -9.77 -8.46
N LEU A 161 -11.31 -10.70 -9.06
CA LEU A 161 -12.61 -11.16 -8.58
C LEU A 161 -12.50 -12.63 -8.13
N ASN A 162 -13.03 -12.95 -6.95
CA ASN A 162 -13.11 -14.30 -6.38
C ASN A 162 -11.77 -15.07 -6.36
N GLY A 163 -10.67 -14.36 -6.09
CA GLY A 163 -9.32 -14.96 -6.05
C GLY A 163 -8.72 -15.26 -7.43
N GLY A 164 -9.30 -14.74 -8.51
CA GLY A 164 -8.71 -14.80 -9.84
C GLY A 164 -7.39 -14.03 -9.96
N ALA A 165 -6.74 -14.12 -11.13
CA ALA A 165 -5.52 -13.37 -11.39
C ALA A 165 -5.79 -11.86 -11.42
N PHE A 166 -4.85 -11.07 -10.90
CA PHE A 166 -4.89 -9.63 -10.99
C PHE A 166 -4.74 -9.16 -12.44
N GLY A 167 -5.64 -8.29 -12.89
CA GLY A 167 -5.62 -7.71 -14.22
C GLY A 167 -6.04 -6.24 -14.22
N ASN A 168 -5.89 -5.55 -15.35
CA ASN A 168 -6.21 -4.13 -15.46
C ASN A 168 -7.70 -3.84 -15.71
N THR A 169 -8.53 -4.89 -15.81
CA THR A 169 -9.96 -4.77 -16.08
C THR A 169 -10.72 -4.50 -14.79
N ALA A 170 -11.35 -3.33 -14.70
CA ALA A 170 -12.14 -2.92 -13.53
C ALA A 170 -13.62 -3.35 -13.61
N THR A 171 -14.10 -3.80 -14.78
CA THR A 171 -15.50 -4.22 -14.98
C THR A 171 -15.60 -5.74 -15.17
N PHE A 172 -16.40 -6.37 -14.32
CA PHE A 172 -16.71 -7.79 -14.36
C PHE A 172 -18.16 -7.96 -14.82
N ASN A 173 -18.34 -8.63 -15.96
CA ASN A 173 -19.65 -8.89 -16.55
C ASN A 173 -20.00 -10.37 -16.44
N ASN A 174 -21.21 -10.72 -16.88
CA ASN A 174 -21.70 -12.09 -16.92
C ASN A 174 -21.82 -12.74 -15.53
N LEU A 175 -22.23 -11.97 -14.53
CA LEU A 175 -22.37 -12.41 -13.14
C LEU A 175 -23.82 -12.78 -12.79
N ALA A 176 -24.00 -13.92 -12.12
CA ALA A 176 -25.27 -14.31 -11.49
C ALA A 176 -25.41 -13.66 -10.10
N ALA A 177 -26.62 -13.73 -9.53
CA ALA A 177 -26.84 -13.32 -8.15
C ALA A 177 -25.96 -14.15 -7.20
N GLY A 178 -25.32 -13.50 -6.24
CA GLY A 178 -24.38 -14.16 -5.35
C GLY A 178 -23.46 -13.18 -4.61
N THR A 179 -22.56 -13.73 -3.79
CA THR A 179 -21.52 -12.96 -3.11
C THR A 179 -20.21 -13.07 -3.87
N TYR A 180 -19.54 -11.94 -4.06
CA TYR A 180 -18.27 -11.82 -4.76
C TYR A 180 -17.22 -11.15 -3.88
N SER A 181 -16.01 -11.69 -3.86
CA SER A 181 -14.86 -11.06 -3.22
C SER A 181 -14.07 -10.30 -4.27
N LEU A 182 -14.16 -8.96 -4.23
CA LEU A 182 -13.41 -8.07 -5.10
C LEU A 182 -12.15 -7.61 -4.38
N ARG A 183 -11.02 -7.65 -5.08
CA ARG A 183 -9.71 -7.20 -4.57
C ARG A 183 -9.12 -6.18 -5.54
N VAL A 184 -8.41 -5.20 -4.98
CA VAL A 184 -7.55 -4.29 -5.75
C VAL A 184 -6.13 -4.38 -5.22
N ARG A 185 -5.15 -4.23 -6.12
CA ARG A 185 -3.73 -4.13 -5.83
C ARG A 185 -3.14 -2.90 -6.51
N ASP A 186 -2.30 -2.17 -5.81
CA ASP A 186 -1.56 -1.02 -6.34
C ASP A 186 -0.14 -1.40 -6.85
N ALA A 187 0.60 -0.45 -7.41
CA ALA A 187 1.94 -0.68 -7.96
C ALA A 187 3.02 -0.98 -6.89
N ASN A 188 2.75 -0.63 -5.62
CA ASN A 188 3.61 -0.96 -4.49
C ASN A 188 3.25 -2.31 -3.86
N GLY A 189 2.23 -3.01 -4.38
CA GLY A 189 1.75 -4.29 -3.86
C GLY A 189 0.74 -4.18 -2.72
N CYS A 190 0.22 -2.97 -2.44
CA CYS A 190 -0.82 -2.73 -1.44
C CYS A 190 -2.15 -3.27 -1.91
N GLU A 191 -2.91 -3.92 -1.02
CA GLU A 191 -4.20 -4.50 -1.37
C GLU A 191 -5.34 -4.02 -0.48
N ASP A 192 -6.52 -3.97 -1.07
CA ASP A 192 -7.79 -3.79 -0.36
C ASP A 192 -8.83 -4.78 -0.89
N THR A 193 -9.78 -5.18 -0.05
CA THR A 193 -10.77 -6.23 -0.35
C THR A 193 -12.17 -5.78 0.05
N GLU A 194 -13.11 -5.96 -0.87
CA GLU A 194 -14.52 -5.66 -0.68
C GLU A 194 -15.36 -6.93 -0.92
N SER A 195 -16.29 -7.23 -0.02
CA SER A 195 -17.27 -8.30 -0.21
C SER A 195 -18.57 -7.72 -0.73
N ILE A 196 -18.93 -8.08 -1.96
CA ILE A 196 -20.06 -7.52 -2.70
C ILE A 196 -21.18 -8.57 -2.77
N SER A 197 -22.37 -8.23 -2.27
CA SER A 197 -23.57 -9.04 -2.48
C SER A 197 -24.33 -8.53 -3.70
N LEU A 198 -24.27 -9.27 -4.79
CA LEU A 198 -25.03 -8.98 -6.00
C LEU A 198 -26.43 -9.61 -5.86
N ALA A 199 -27.40 -8.79 -5.48
CA ALA A 199 -28.78 -9.23 -5.35
C ALA A 199 -29.33 -9.69 -6.71
N GLY A 200 -30.10 -10.77 -6.72
CA GLY A 200 -30.86 -11.16 -7.91
C GLY A 200 -32.07 -10.25 -8.11
N GLY A 201 -32.52 -10.12 -9.36
CA GLY A 201 -33.84 -9.55 -9.62
C GLY A 201 -34.91 -10.29 -8.82
N SER A 202 -35.80 -9.55 -8.14
CA SER A 202 -36.95 -10.13 -7.46
C SER A 202 -37.93 -10.74 -8.47
N ASN A 203 -38.61 -11.81 -8.12
CA ASN A 203 -39.70 -12.33 -8.96
C ASN A 203 -40.89 -11.35 -8.92
N PRO A 204 -41.62 -11.17 -10.02
CA PRO A 204 -42.91 -10.52 -9.96
C PRO A 204 -43.88 -11.38 -9.13
N THR A 205 -44.64 -10.71 -8.28
CA THR A 205 -45.68 -11.31 -7.43
C THR A 205 -47.02 -11.01 -8.08
N LEU A 206 -47.80 -12.04 -8.39
CA LEU A 206 -49.13 -11.89 -8.99
C LEU A 206 -50.20 -11.88 -7.90
N SER A 207 -51.03 -10.85 -7.88
CA SER A 207 -52.29 -10.83 -7.15
C SER A 207 -53.46 -10.71 -8.12
N SER A 208 -54.62 -11.21 -7.71
CA SER A 208 -55.86 -11.10 -8.48
C SER A 208 -57.01 -10.72 -7.58
N THR A 209 -57.85 -9.80 -8.05
CA THR A 209 -59.16 -9.51 -7.44
C THR A 209 -60.27 -9.97 -8.39
N THR A 210 -61.35 -10.48 -7.81
CA THR A 210 -62.50 -11.00 -8.57
C THR A 210 -63.77 -10.25 -8.20
N THR A 211 -64.55 -9.83 -9.20
CA THR A 211 -65.92 -9.36 -9.01
C THR A 211 -66.87 -10.43 -9.52
N PRO A 212 -67.70 -11.06 -8.65
CA PRO A 212 -68.64 -12.08 -9.08
C PRO A 212 -69.68 -11.50 -10.06
N PRO A 213 -70.15 -12.29 -11.03
CA PRO A 213 -71.28 -11.89 -11.85
C PRO A 213 -72.55 -11.75 -11.01
N SER A 214 -73.41 -10.80 -11.38
CA SER A 214 -74.77 -10.74 -10.83
C SER A 214 -75.61 -11.93 -11.33
N CYS A 215 -76.64 -12.32 -10.58
CA CYS A 215 -77.52 -13.44 -10.98
C CYS A 215 -78.02 -13.26 -12.41
N ASN A 216 -77.82 -14.30 -13.24
CA ASN A 216 -78.20 -14.34 -14.66
C ASN A 216 -77.49 -13.30 -15.56
N GLN A 217 -76.31 -12.80 -15.17
CA GLN A 217 -75.51 -11.88 -15.98
C GLN A 217 -74.09 -12.43 -16.21
N THR A 218 -73.45 -12.00 -17.29
CA THR A 218 -72.05 -12.34 -17.63
C THR A 218 -71.14 -11.12 -17.45
N ASN A 219 -71.27 -10.42 -16.31
CA ASN A 219 -70.56 -9.18 -16.01
C ASN A 219 -69.50 -9.31 -14.90
N GLY A 220 -69.12 -10.54 -14.54
CA GLY A 220 -68.02 -10.78 -13.62
C GLY A 220 -66.68 -10.37 -14.22
N SER A 221 -65.70 -10.04 -13.39
CA SER A 221 -64.38 -9.61 -13.83
C SER A 221 -63.27 -10.19 -12.95
N ILE A 222 -62.09 -10.34 -13.55
CA ILE A 222 -60.84 -10.68 -12.86
C ILE A 222 -59.84 -9.59 -13.21
N THR A 223 -59.28 -8.94 -12.19
CA THR A 223 -58.21 -7.96 -12.37
C THR A 223 -56.92 -8.56 -11.84
N ALA A 224 -55.93 -8.73 -12.72
CA ALA A 224 -54.60 -9.20 -12.36
C ALA A 224 -53.66 -8.00 -12.14
N GLN A 225 -52.85 -8.06 -11.09
CA GLN A 225 -51.83 -7.06 -10.79
C GLN A 225 -50.52 -7.75 -10.44
N ALA A 226 -49.47 -7.49 -11.22
CA ALA A 226 -48.11 -7.89 -10.87
C ALA A 226 -47.40 -6.75 -10.12
N THR A 227 -46.72 -7.08 -9.02
CA THR A 227 -45.84 -6.17 -8.26
C THR A 227 -44.45 -6.79 -8.08
N GLY A 228 -43.39 -5.98 -8.04
CA GLY A 228 -42.01 -6.50 -8.03
C GLY A 228 -41.52 -7.01 -9.39
N GLY A 229 -40.28 -7.48 -9.48
CA GLY A 229 -39.67 -7.87 -10.76
C GLY A 229 -39.36 -6.73 -11.72
N ARG A 230 -39.09 -7.07 -12.98
CA ARG A 230 -38.81 -6.12 -14.07
C ARG A 230 -39.99 -6.05 -15.04
N SER A 231 -40.44 -4.84 -15.35
CA SER A 231 -41.42 -4.56 -16.40
C SER A 231 -40.78 -4.69 -17.80
N PRO A 232 -41.58 -4.92 -18.87
CA PRO A 232 -43.03 -5.07 -18.91
C PRO A 232 -43.54 -6.46 -18.47
N TYR A 233 -44.75 -6.51 -17.88
CA TYR A 233 -45.41 -7.76 -17.48
C TYR A 233 -46.27 -8.33 -18.61
N GLN A 234 -46.32 -9.66 -18.71
CA GLN A 234 -47.26 -10.38 -19.56
C GLN A 234 -48.24 -11.16 -18.68
N TYR A 235 -49.52 -11.11 -19.04
CA TYR A 235 -50.60 -11.81 -18.32
C TYR A 235 -51.29 -12.76 -19.30
N SER A 236 -51.59 -13.97 -18.84
CA SER A 236 -52.46 -14.90 -19.55
C SER A 236 -53.57 -15.41 -18.61
N LEU A 237 -54.71 -15.77 -19.18
CA LEU A 237 -55.83 -16.35 -18.47
C LEU A 237 -56.22 -17.64 -19.20
N ASN A 238 -56.17 -18.76 -18.48
CA ASN A 238 -56.47 -20.12 -18.98
C ASN A 238 -55.44 -20.73 -19.96
N GLY A 239 -54.18 -20.29 -19.88
CA GLY A 239 -53.09 -20.80 -20.75
C GLY A 239 -52.98 -20.04 -22.05
#